data_AF-A0A6B0T6Q3-F1
#
_entry.id   AF-A0A6B0T6Q3-F1
#
_cell.length_a   1.000
_cell.length_b   1.000
_cell.length_c   1.000
_cell.angle_alpha   90.00
_cell.angle_beta   90.00
_cell.angle_gamma   90.00
#
_symmetry.space_group_name_H-M   'P 1'
#
loop_
_entity.id
_entity.type
_entity.pdbx_description
1 polymer ?
#
loop_
_entity_poly.entity_id
_entity_poly.type
_entity_poly.pdbx_seq_one_letter_code
_entity_poly.pdbx_strand_id
1 'polypeptide(L)'
;MTTRPPEAFVDRALGAASDVLLVDPSPELVRIVVGEVAVADRSGADGSTEAGPPSLVRVLCTAETADTAFDDFLTATAAVDARSADRVAVRTVPDLGERLMIADGTVHAHLSVGVDGTNRPSDRGLASGDDEALCAAVEEEYGARWRDADEYAFDVPGRATIVESFASRWPDAAETLADLFRAAETLPRTGAFDPATVCTLVGARHEVLAMEIGDWAEEVGLSSRTEIARSKARLVEAGLVETEREPAGVGRPRHRLVLASGGPTDPTGGELLDRGRAALE
;
A
#
# COMPACT_ATOMS: atom_id res chain seq x y z
N MET A 1 -17.25 9.57 15.05
CA MET A 1 -16.09 10.13 15.78
C MET A 1 -14.96 9.13 15.63
N THR A 2 -13.94 9.52 14.86
CA THR A 2 -12.86 8.64 14.40
C THR A 2 -11.88 8.37 15.54
N THR A 3 -11.88 7.17 16.07
CA THR A 3 -10.84 6.62 16.95
C THR A 3 -9.64 6.23 16.10
N ARG A 4 -8.78 7.21 15.77
CA ARG A 4 -7.41 6.94 15.31
C ARG A 4 -6.52 6.82 16.56
N PRO A 5 -5.56 5.88 16.65
CA PRO A 5 -4.39 6.12 17.49
C PRO A 5 -3.83 7.49 17.09
N PRO A 6 -3.45 8.39 18.02
CA PRO A 6 -3.04 9.72 17.63
C PRO A 6 -1.83 9.57 16.69
N GLU A 7 -1.96 9.96 15.43
CA GLU A 7 -0.89 9.93 14.41
C GLU A 7 0.40 10.53 14.98
N ALA A 8 0.25 11.58 15.80
CA ALA A 8 1.31 12.21 16.60
C ALA A 8 2.10 11.28 17.55
N PHE A 9 1.61 10.09 17.89
CA PHE A 9 2.34 9.08 18.66
C PHE A 9 3.18 8.21 17.74
N VAL A 10 2.61 7.75 16.63
CA VAL A 10 3.34 6.99 15.60
C VAL A 10 4.47 7.86 15.04
N ASP A 11 4.20 9.12 14.73
CA ASP A 11 5.21 10.09 14.29
C ASP A 11 6.32 10.28 15.32
N ARG A 12 5.98 10.32 16.62
CA ARG A 12 6.97 10.53 17.68
C ARG A 12 7.80 9.28 17.96
N ALA A 13 7.20 8.10 17.86
CA ALA A 13 7.88 6.83 18.09
C ALA A 13 8.72 6.40 16.88
N LEU A 14 8.25 6.67 15.66
CA LEU A 14 9.00 6.41 14.43
C LEU A 14 10.10 7.47 14.22
N GLY A 15 9.83 8.76 14.46
CA GLY A 15 10.74 9.84 14.11
C GLY A 15 12.02 9.96 14.95
N ALA A 16 12.20 9.17 16.00
CA ALA A 16 13.40 9.21 16.85
C ALA A 16 14.15 7.88 16.95
N ALA A 17 13.50 6.78 16.58
CA ALA A 17 13.99 5.44 16.88
C ALA A 17 14.99 4.93 15.86
N SER A 18 16.03 4.24 16.34
CA SER A 18 16.99 3.59 15.45
C SER A 18 16.41 2.32 14.79
N ASP A 19 15.63 1.56 15.55
CA ASP A 19 14.93 0.34 15.14
C ASP A 19 13.62 0.25 15.93
N VAL A 20 12.54 -0.15 15.24
CA VAL A 20 11.20 -0.27 15.84
C VAL A 20 10.68 -1.67 15.59
N LEU A 21 10.26 -2.38 16.65
CA LEU A 21 9.55 -3.65 16.55
C LEU A 21 8.07 -3.47 16.92
N LEU A 22 7.19 -3.72 15.95
CA LEU A 22 5.75 -3.81 16.13
C LEU A 22 5.36 -5.27 16.33
N VAL A 23 4.67 -5.55 17.43
CA VAL A 23 4.16 -6.87 17.80
C VAL A 23 2.64 -6.86 17.74
N ASP A 24 2.08 -7.74 16.93
CA ASP A 24 0.64 -7.84 16.63
C ASP A 24 -0.05 -6.48 16.41
N PRO A 25 0.50 -5.58 15.58
CA PRO A 25 -0.15 -4.30 15.31
C PRO A 25 -1.52 -4.52 14.66
N SER A 26 -2.44 -3.57 14.85
CA SER A 26 -3.66 -3.58 14.05
C SER A 26 -3.34 -3.40 12.55
N PRO A 27 -4.15 -3.97 11.64
CA PRO A 27 -3.97 -3.77 10.20
C PRO A 27 -3.91 -2.29 9.81
N GLU A 28 -4.69 -1.45 10.49
CA GLU A 28 -4.69 0.00 10.30
C GLU A 28 -3.34 0.63 10.68
N LEU A 29 -2.72 0.19 11.78
CA LEU A 29 -1.41 0.68 12.18
C LEU A 29 -0.32 0.27 11.19
N VAL A 30 -0.36 -0.96 10.68
CA VAL A 30 0.57 -1.42 9.63
C VAL A 30 0.47 -0.52 8.40
N ARG A 31 -0.75 -0.21 7.94
CA ARG A 31 -0.97 0.68 6.79
C ARG A 31 -0.43 2.08 7.03
N ILE A 32 -0.56 2.64 8.23
CA ILE A 32 -0.01 3.97 8.57
C ILE A 32 1.51 3.93 8.51
N VAL A 33 2.13 2.99 9.21
CA VAL A 33 3.60 2.86 9.32
C VAL A 33 4.26 2.65 7.97
N VAL A 34 3.73 1.76 7.14
CA VAL A 34 4.22 1.55 5.77
C VAL A 34 4.09 2.83 4.94
N GLY A 35 3.07 3.66 5.20
CA GLY A 35 2.91 4.96 4.55
C GLY A 35 4.02 5.92 4.89
N GLU A 36 4.27 6.11 6.18
CA GLU A 36 5.33 7.00 6.66
C GLU A 36 6.71 6.58 6.14
N VAL A 37 7.03 5.29 6.23
CA VAL A 37 8.34 4.76 5.78
C VAL A 37 8.51 4.86 4.25
N ALA A 38 7.43 4.73 3.48
CA ALA A 38 7.48 4.91 2.03
C ALA A 38 7.66 6.39 1.63
N VAL A 39 7.05 7.34 2.36
CA VAL A 39 7.15 8.78 2.05
C VAL A 39 8.51 9.35 2.39
N ALA A 40 9.16 8.86 3.45
CA ALA A 40 10.41 9.41 3.96
C ALA A 40 11.61 9.28 2.98
N ASP A 41 11.48 8.51 1.90
CA ASP A 41 12.40 8.48 0.77
C ASP A 41 12.52 9.85 0.06
N ARG A 42 11.49 10.70 0.17
CA ARG A 42 11.38 11.97 -0.57
C ARG A 42 11.97 13.18 0.14
N SER A 43 12.16 13.09 1.46
CA SER A 43 12.61 14.23 2.28
C SER A 43 14.14 14.41 2.32
N GLY A 44 14.91 13.50 1.71
CA GLY A 44 16.37 13.63 1.59
C GLY A 44 16.86 14.81 0.74
N ALA A 45 15.97 15.59 0.12
CA ALA A 45 16.29 16.74 -0.72
C ALA A 45 16.22 18.10 -0.01
N ASP A 46 15.51 18.22 1.12
CA ASP A 46 15.37 19.48 1.85
C ASP A 46 15.99 19.33 3.24
N GLY A 47 17.18 19.93 3.42
CA GLY A 47 18.04 19.86 4.61
C GLY A 47 17.42 20.40 5.91
N SER A 48 16.36 19.76 6.36
CA SER A 48 15.65 20.00 7.60
C SER A 48 16.09 18.96 8.64
N THR A 49 16.56 19.45 9.78
CA THR A 49 17.12 18.67 10.90
C THR A 49 16.02 18.09 11.80
N GLU A 50 14.92 17.60 11.22
CA GLU A 50 13.98 16.75 11.94
C GLU A 50 14.51 15.33 11.90
N ALA A 51 14.49 14.65 13.05
CA ALA A 51 14.99 13.29 13.15
C ALA A 51 14.23 12.41 12.13
N GLY A 52 15.00 11.72 11.30
CA GLY A 52 14.48 10.98 10.16
C GLY A 52 13.61 9.78 10.58
N PRO A 53 12.95 9.11 9.62
CA PRO A 53 12.29 7.83 9.90
C PRO A 53 13.28 6.84 10.53
N PRO A 54 12.78 5.79 11.20
CA PRO A 54 13.67 4.79 11.77
C PRO A 54 14.41 4.07 10.63
N SER A 55 15.62 3.60 10.93
CA SER A 55 16.43 2.92 9.90
C SER A 55 15.79 1.62 9.43
N LEU A 56 15.03 0.95 10.30
CA LEU A 56 14.26 -0.25 10.02
C LEU A 56 13.03 -0.34 10.93
N VAL A 57 11.89 -0.72 10.35
CA VAL A 57 10.70 -1.15 11.09
C VAL A 57 10.48 -2.64 10.88
N ARG A 58 10.48 -3.37 12.00
CA ARG A 58 10.17 -4.80 12.05
C ARG A 58 8.71 -4.98 12.46
N VAL A 59 7.96 -5.76 11.69
CA VAL A 59 6.55 -6.06 11.93
C VAL A 59 6.40 -7.56 12.17
N LEU A 60 6.13 -7.94 13.41
CA LEU A 60 5.81 -9.30 13.80
C LEU A 60 4.30 -9.40 14.02
N CYS A 61 3.59 -10.12 13.17
CA CYS A 61 2.12 -10.22 13.25
C CYS A 61 1.63 -11.65 12.97
N THR A 62 0.33 -11.88 13.07
CA THR A 62 -0.29 -13.09 12.53
C THR A 62 -0.47 -12.97 11.01
N ALA A 63 -0.64 -14.11 10.33
CA ALA A 63 -0.95 -14.13 8.90
C ALA A 63 -2.25 -13.35 8.60
N GLU A 64 -3.30 -13.50 9.43
CA GLU A 64 -4.56 -12.78 9.27
C GLU A 64 -4.39 -11.25 9.33
N THR A 65 -3.57 -10.77 10.27
CA THR A 65 -3.25 -9.34 10.39
C THR A 65 -2.48 -8.84 9.16
N ALA A 66 -1.49 -9.61 8.69
CA ALA A 66 -0.73 -9.26 7.49
C ALA A 66 -1.62 -9.23 6.24
N ASP A 67 -2.39 -10.29 6.00
CA ASP A 67 -3.32 -10.38 4.87
C ASP A 67 -4.31 -9.22 4.88
N THR A 68 -4.88 -8.91 6.04
CA THR A 68 -5.80 -7.77 6.17
C THR A 68 -5.11 -6.45 5.92
N ALA A 69 -3.89 -6.25 6.42
CA ALA A 69 -3.15 -5.00 6.24
C ALA A 69 -2.78 -4.76 4.77
N PHE A 70 -2.33 -5.82 4.09
CA PHE A 70 -1.80 -5.80 2.73
C PHE A 70 -2.82 -6.17 1.65
N ASP A 71 -4.09 -6.38 1.99
CA ASP A 71 -5.21 -6.45 1.03
C ASP A 71 -5.36 -5.13 0.24
N ASP A 72 -4.90 -4.00 0.81
CA ASP A 72 -4.79 -2.73 0.10
C ASP A 72 -3.54 -2.71 -0.80
N PHE A 73 -3.78 -2.67 -2.11
CA PHE A 73 -2.73 -2.71 -3.13
C PHE A 73 -1.66 -1.61 -2.97
N LEU A 74 -2.06 -0.38 -2.63
CA LEU A 74 -1.12 0.73 -2.44
C LEU A 74 -0.21 0.46 -1.23
N THR A 75 -0.76 -0.07 -0.15
CA THR A 75 0.01 -0.48 1.02
C THR A 75 0.95 -1.62 0.68
N ALA A 76 0.48 -2.67 0.00
CA ALA A 76 1.29 -3.85 -0.30
C ALA A 76 2.48 -3.52 -1.20
N THR A 77 2.26 -2.77 -2.29
CA THR A 77 3.35 -2.39 -3.21
C THR A 77 4.35 -1.42 -2.58
N ALA A 78 3.88 -0.50 -1.72
CA ALA A 78 4.75 0.37 -0.93
C ALA A 78 5.59 -0.44 0.08
N ALA A 79 5.01 -1.49 0.69
CA ALA A 79 5.72 -2.36 1.61
C ALA A 79 6.83 -3.17 0.91
N VAL A 80 6.59 -3.64 -0.33
CA VAL A 80 7.61 -4.33 -1.13
C VAL A 80 8.77 -3.42 -1.48
N ASP A 81 8.49 -2.17 -1.87
CA ASP A 81 9.54 -1.18 -2.15
C ASP A 81 10.32 -0.84 -0.87
N ALA A 82 9.63 -0.61 0.25
CA ALA A 82 10.25 -0.32 1.55
C ALA A 82 11.09 -1.50 2.06
N ARG A 83 10.66 -2.75 1.81
CA ARG A 83 11.44 -3.96 2.11
C ARG A 83 12.69 -4.06 1.23
N SER A 84 12.56 -3.76 -0.06
CA SER A 84 13.70 -3.77 -1.00
C SER A 84 14.75 -2.71 -0.65
N ALA A 85 14.35 -1.66 0.08
CA ALA A 85 15.22 -0.63 0.61
C ALA A 85 15.66 -0.89 2.07
N ASP A 86 15.46 -2.09 2.62
CA ASP A 86 15.80 -2.49 3.99
C ASP A 86 15.18 -1.62 5.10
N ARG A 87 14.01 -1.00 4.84
CA ARG A 87 13.32 -0.12 5.80
C ARG A 87 12.15 -0.80 6.51
N VAL A 88 11.59 -1.84 5.91
CA VAL A 88 10.51 -2.64 6.51
C VAL A 88 10.83 -4.12 6.37
N ALA A 89 10.69 -4.85 7.47
CA ALA A 89 10.67 -6.31 7.46
C ALA A 89 9.35 -6.78 8.08
N VAL A 90 8.68 -7.74 7.43
CA VAL A 90 7.43 -8.32 7.93
C VAL A 90 7.62 -9.81 8.12
N ARG A 91 7.30 -10.30 9.31
CA ARG A 91 7.33 -11.72 9.65
C ARG A 91 6.02 -12.14 10.30
N THR A 92 5.63 -13.38 10.04
CA THR A 92 4.37 -13.94 10.54
C THR A 92 4.60 -15.10 11.48
N VAL A 93 3.75 -15.19 12.51
CA VAL A 93 3.69 -16.31 13.44
C VAL A 93 2.23 -16.75 13.66
N PRO A 94 1.97 -17.98 14.12
CA PRO A 94 0.61 -18.47 14.29
C PRO A 94 -0.21 -17.72 15.34
N ASP A 95 0.45 -17.23 16.40
CA ASP A 95 -0.20 -16.59 17.54
C ASP A 95 0.74 -15.57 18.20
N LEU A 96 0.15 -14.47 18.67
CA LEU A 96 0.82 -13.41 19.42
C LEU A 96 -0.05 -13.01 20.60
N GLY A 97 0.61 -12.63 21.69
CA GLY A 97 -0.07 -12.20 22.91
C GLY A 97 -0.47 -10.73 22.84
N GLU A 98 0.38 -9.90 23.42
CA GLU A 98 0.10 -8.47 23.59
C GLU A 98 0.47 -7.65 22.36
N ARG A 99 -0.27 -6.57 22.12
CA ARG A 99 0.04 -5.58 21.08
C ARG A 99 1.05 -4.58 21.61
N LEU A 100 2.28 -4.66 21.11
CA LEU A 100 3.39 -3.86 21.60
C LEU A 100 4.08 -3.10 20.47
N MET A 101 4.64 -1.96 20.82
CA MET A 101 5.66 -1.27 20.03
C MET A 101 6.90 -1.13 20.93
N ILE A 102 8.05 -1.59 20.43
CA ILE A 102 9.32 -1.57 21.15
C ILE A 102 10.27 -0.68 20.36
N ALA A 103 10.77 0.38 21.00
CA ALA A 103 11.65 1.36 20.37
C ALA A 103 12.56 1.99 21.42
N ASP A 104 13.86 2.08 21.13
CA ASP A 104 14.88 2.75 21.95
C ASP A 104 14.78 2.49 23.48
N GLY A 105 14.62 1.23 23.87
CA GLY A 105 14.53 0.84 25.29
C GLY A 105 13.24 1.30 25.98
N THR A 106 12.18 1.61 25.21
CA THR A 106 10.84 1.86 25.70
C THR A 106 9.87 0.85 25.09
N VAL A 107 9.01 0.28 25.93
CA VAL A 107 7.92 -0.60 25.53
C VAL A 107 6.59 0.15 25.63
N HIS A 108 5.85 0.16 24.54
CA HIS A 108 4.54 0.77 24.43
C HIS A 108 3.48 -0.32 24.22
N ALA A 109 2.59 -0.49 25.19
CA ALA A 109 1.47 -1.42 25.11
C ALA A 109 0.20 -0.70 24.63
N HIS A 110 -0.42 -1.25 23.58
CA HIS A 110 -1.69 -0.76 23.06
C HIS A 110 -2.85 -1.30 23.90
N LEU A 111 -3.64 -0.38 24.47
CA LEU A 111 -4.79 -0.72 25.31
C LEU A 111 -6.08 -0.60 24.48
N SER A 112 -6.74 -1.72 24.26
CA SER A 112 -8.10 -1.73 23.72
C SER A 112 -9.13 -1.58 24.85
N VAL A 113 -9.98 -0.55 24.80
CA VAL A 113 -10.98 -0.27 25.87
C VAL A 113 -12.39 -0.29 25.30
N GLY A 114 -13.09 -1.42 25.49
CA GLY A 114 -14.49 -1.61 25.12
C GLY A 114 -14.70 -2.07 23.68
N VAL A 115 -15.96 -2.45 23.39
CA VAL A 115 -16.45 -2.78 22.05
C VAL A 115 -17.35 -1.63 21.60
N ASP A 116 -16.97 -0.91 20.56
CA ASP A 116 -17.71 0.27 20.06
C ASP A 116 -18.95 -0.09 19.23
N GLY A 117 -19.69 -1.13 19.63
CA GLY A 117 -20.84 -1.65 18.88
C GLY A 117 -20.47 -2.26 17.52
N THR A 118 -19.20 -2.19 17.10
CA THR A 118 -18.65 -2.71 15.85
C THR A 118 -18.01 -4.09 15.99
N ASN A 119 -18.08 -4.70 17.17
CA ASN A 119 -17.44 -5.99 17.51
C ASN A 119 -15.92 -6.03 17.26
N ARG A 120 -15.28 -4.87 17.07
CA ARG A 120 -13.82 -4.73 16.99
C ARG A 120 -13.30 -4.05 18.25
N PRO A 121 -12.17 -4.51 18.82
CA PRO A 121 -11.47 -3.77 19.86
C PRO A 121 -11.02 -2.43 19.28
N SER A 122 -11.45 -1.31 19.87
CA SER A 122 -10.88 0.00 19.53
C SER A 122 -9.69 0.27 20.43
N ASP A 123 -8.51 0.41 19.83
CA ASP A 123 -7.30 0.83 20.54
C ASP A 123 -7.49 2.26 21.01
N ARG A 124 -7.67 2.45 22.32
CA ARG A 124 -8.11 3.71 22.93
C ARG A 124 -7.11 4.32 23.89
N GLY A 125 -6.08 3.57 24.27
CA GLY A 125 -5.04 4.05 25.17
C GLY A 125 -3.69 3.43 24.85
N LEU A 126 -2.65 4.06 25.40
CA LEU A 126 -1.30 3.56 25.37
C LEU A 126 -0.75 3.57 26.80
N ALA A 127 -0.10 2.49 27.19
CA ALA A 127 0.76 2.47 28.37
C ALA A 127 2.21 2.38 27.90
N SER A 128 3.09 3.23 28.44
CA SER A 128 4.51 3.20 28.14
C SER A 128 5.28 2.80 29.40
N GLY A 129 6.30 1.97 29.23
CA GLY A 129 7.25 1.61 30.28
C GLY A 129 8.68 1.63 29.74
N ASP A 130 9.58 2.19 30.52
CA ASP A 130 11.02 2.32 30.26
C ASP A 130 11.86 1.61 31.34
N ASP A 131 11.24 0.73 32.13
CA ASP A 131 11.93 -0.09 33.12
C ASP A 131 12.89 -1.07 32.44
N GLU A 132 14.16 -1.05 32.85
CA GLU A 132 15.22 -1.83 32.21
C GLU A 132 14.94 -3.34 32.22
N ALA A 133 14.35 -3.87 33.30
CA ALA A 133 14.04 -5.29 33.41
C ALA A 133 12.85 -5.67 32.51
N LEU A 134 11.84 -4.80 32.40
CA LEU A 134 10.74 -4.96 31.45
C LEU A 134 11.24 -4.96 30.00
N CYS A 135 12.03 -3.96 29.63
CA CYS A 135 12.53 -3.80 28.26
C CYS A 135 13.40 -4.99 27.85
N ALA A 136 14.34 -5.41 28.71
CA ALA A 136 15.19 -6.56 28.45
C ALA A 136 14.38 -7.86 28.26
N ALA A 137 13.36 -8.10 29.09
CA ALA A 137 12.51 -9.29 28.99
C ALA A 137 11.69 -9.30 27.68
N VAL A 138 11.15 -8.15 27.28
CA VAL A 138 10.36 -8.01 26.05
C VAL A 138 11.23 -8.14 24.80
N GLU A 139 12.43 -7.54 24.81
CA GLU A 139 13.40 -7.65 23.72
C GLU A 139 13.89 -9.10 23.54
N GLU A 140 14.15 -9.83 24.62
CA GLU A 140 14.56 -11.23 24.55
C GLU A 140 13.45 -12.12 23.95
N GLU A 141 12.23 -12.01 24.50
CA GLU A 141 11.08 -12.82 24.08
C GLU A 141 10.74 -12.58 22.60
N TYR A 142 10.50 -11.33 22.20
CA TYR A 142 10.10 -11.03 20.84
C TYR A 142 11.27 -11.03 19.85
N GLY A 143 12.50 -10.84 20.31
CA GLY A 143 13.70 -11.08 19.51
C GLY A 143 13.87 -12.56 19.15
N ALA A 144 13.54 -13.48 20.06
CA ALA A 144 13.50 -14.91 19.77
C ALA A 144 12.40 -15.27 18.78
N ARG A 145 11.16 -14.83 19.04
CA ARG A 145 10.04 -15.05 18.11
C ARG A 145 10.31 -14.49 16.73
N TRP A 146 10.88 -13.29 16.63
CA TRP A 146 11.27 -12.68 15.36
C TRP A 146 12.21 -13.57 14.55
N ARG A 147 13.26 -14.10 15.19
CA ARG A 147 14.26 -14.96 14.51
C ARG A 147 13.65 -16.25 13.99
N ASP A 148 12.71 -16.83 14.75
CA ASP A 148 12.06 -18.11 14.43
C ASP A 148 10.85 -17.95 13.49
N ALA A 149 10.36 -16.74 13.30
CA ALA A 149 9.21 -16.43 12.45
C ALA A 149 9.51 -16.52 10.95
N ASP A 150 8.49 -16.89 10.17
CA ASP A 150 8.54 -16.94 8.72
C ASP A 150 8.44 -15.55 8.11
N GLU A 151 9.18 -15.31 7.04
CA GLU A 151 9.09 -14.07 6.28
C GLU A 151 7.77 -13.99 5.51
N TYR A 152 7.10 -12.84 5.57
CA TYR A 152 5.87 -12.63 4.81
C TYR A 152 6.18 -12.55 3.31
N ALA A 153 5.43 -13.32 2.52
CA ALA A 153 5.51 -13.30 1.07
C ALA A 153 4.46 -12.32 0.52
N PHE A 154 4.91 -11.30 -0.19
CA PHE A 154 4.00 -10.40 -0.91
C PHE A 154 3.67 -11.01 -2.27
N ASP A 155 2.38 -11.17 -2.56
CA ASP A 155 1.89 -11.66 -3.86
C ASP A 155 1.73 -10.53 -4.89
N VAL A 156 2.44 -9.41 -4.71
CA VAL A 156 2.43 -8.26 -5.62
C VAL A 156 3.84 -7.75 -5.89
N PRO A 157 4.13 -7.21 -7.09
CA PRO A 157 5.39 -6.55 -7.37
C PRO A 157 5.49 -5.19 -6.67
N GLY A 158 6.70 -4.71 -6.42
CA GLY A 158 6.96 -3.37 -5.90
C GLY A 158 6.53 -2.27 -6.88
N ARG A 159 6.16 -1.09 -6.37
CA ARG A 159 5.69 0.02 -7.20
C ARG A 159 6.78 0.48 -8.17
N ALA A 160 8.04 0.55 -7.74
CA ALA A 160 9.16 0.88 -8.62
C ALA A 160 9.24 -0.08 -9.82
N THR A 161 9.12 -1.40 -9.57
CA THR A 161 9.13 -2.43 -10.62
C THR A 161 7.94 -2.30 -11.56
N ILE A 162 6.74 -2.00 -11.04
CA ILE A 162 5.55 -1.77 -11.87
C ILE A 162 5.77 -0.60 -12.83
N VAL A 163 6.23 0.54 -12.31
CA VAL A 163 6.45 1.75 -13.12
C VAL A 163 7.54 1.53 -14.16
N GLU A 164 8.67 0.92 -13.78
CA GLU A 164 9.77 0.62 -14.70
C GLU A 164 9.33 -0.33 -15.81
N SER A 165 8.65 -1.43 -15.46
CA SER A 165 8.14 -2.39 -16.42
C SER A 165 7.12 -1.75 -17.37
N PHE A 166 6.21 -0.93 -16.86
CA PHE A 166 5.24 -0.22 -17.68
C PHE A 166 5.90 0.75 -18.65
N ALA A 167 6.89 1.53 -18.18
CA ALA A 167 7.65 2.48 -18.98
C ALA A 167 8.43 1.80 -20.12
N SER A 168 8.90 0.57 -19.91
CA SER A 168 9.59 -0.19 -20.95
C SER A 168 8.70 -0.51 -22.17
N ARG A 169 7.38 -0.63 -21.96
CA ARG A 169 6.38 -0.96 -22.99
C ARG A 169 5.70 0.29 -23.54
N TRP A 170 5.38 1.24 -22.67
CA TRP A 170 4.67 2.47 -23.01
C TRP A 170 5.36 3.69 -22.37
N PRO A 171 6.48 4.18 -22.94
CA PRO A 171 7.26 5.27 -22.37
C PRO A 171 6.43 6.54 -22.15
N ASP A 172 5.55 6.87 -23.10
CA ASP A 172 4.69 8.06 -23.03
C ASP A 172 3.64 7.97 -21.90
N ALA A 173 3.31 6.75 -21.46
CA ALA A 173 2.31 6.48 -20.45
C ALA A 173 2.86 6.35 -19.02
N ALA A 174 4.18 6.21 -18.89
CA ALA A 174 4.87 6.01 -17.61
C ALA A 174 4.61 7.13 -16.61
N GLU A 175 4.69 8.39 -17.06
CA GLU A 175 4.53 9.54 -16.16
C GLU A 175 3.10 9.61 -15.60
N THR A 176 2.08 9.25 -16.39
CA THR A 176 0.70 9.20 -15.90
C THR A 176 0.52 8.13 -14.83
N LEU A 177 1.11 6.94 -15.01
CA LEU A 177 1.05 5.89 -14.01
C LEU A 177 1.78 6.31 -12.72
N ALA A 178 2.97 6.89 -12.86
CA ALA A 178 3.75 7.39 -11.74
C ALA A 178 3.00 8.49 -10.98
N ASP A 179 2.40 9.44 -11.69
CA ASP A 179 1.58 10.52 -11.15
C ASP A 179 0.33 10.01 -10.44
N LEU A 180 -0.36 9.03 -11.03
CA LEU A 180 -1.51 8.38 -10.41
C LEU A 180 -1.13 7.74 -9.08
N PHE A 181 -0.03 6.97 -9.03
CA PHE A 181 0.43 6.42 -7.77
C PHE A 181 0.87 7.50 -6.77
N ARG A 182 1.48 8.61 -7.22
CA ARG A 182 1.85 9.74 -6.36
C ARG A 182 0.61 10.39 -5.75
N ALA A 183 -0.45 10.58 -6.53
CA ALA A 183 -1.73 11.08 -6.05
C ALA A 183 -2.40 10.09 -5.10
N ALA A 184 -2.31 8.79 -5.36
CA ALA A 184 -2.92 7.76 -4.53
C ALA A 184 -2.31 7.69 -3.12
N GLU A 185 -1.03 8.04 -2.97
CA GLU A 185 -0.38 8.12 -1.66
C GLU A 185 -0.87 9.27 -0.77
N THR A 186 -1.40 10.35 -1.34
CA THR A 186 -1.89 11.50 -0.56
C THR A 186 -3.32 11.28 -0.07
N LEU A 187 -4.00 10.26 -0.57
CA LEU A 187 -5.35 9.94 -0.18
C LEU A 187 -5.35 9.02 1.06
N PRO A 188 -6.40 9.10 1.90
CA PRO A 188 -6.63 8.07 2.90
C PRO A 188 -6.66 6.69 2.24
N ARG A 189 -5.90 5.74 2.79
CA ARG A 189 -5.81 4.34 2.34
C ARG A 189 -7.09 3.55 2.68
N THR A 190 -8.20 4.01 2.12
CA THR A 190 -9.53 3.46 2.28
C THR A 190 -10.18 3.36 0.90
N GLY A 191 -10.44 2.14 0.43
CA GLY A 191 -11.25 1.86 -0.76
C GLY A 191 -10.58 0.98 -1.81
N ALA A 192 -11.43 0.25 -2.54
CA ALA A 192 -11.11 -0.82 -3.49
C ALA A 192 -10.54 -0.32 -4.84
N PHE A 193 -9.52 0.53 -4.80
CA PHE A 193 -8.82 0.96 -6.01
C PHE A 193 -7.78 -0.09 -6.40
N ASP A 194 -8.26 -1.11 -7.10
CA ASP A 194 -7.47 -2.28 -7.49
C ASP A 194 -6.47 -1.95 -8.63
N PRO A 195 -5.40 -2.75 -8.78
CA PRO A 195 -4.41 -2.56 -9.83
C PRO A 195 -5.01 -2.55 -11.23
N ALA A 196 -6.05 -3.38 -11.45
CA ALA A 196 -6.67 -3.52 -12.75
C ALA A 196 -7.32 -2.21 -13.21
N THR A 197 -7.91 -1.47 -12.27
CA THR A 197 -8.54 -0.16 -12.48
C THR A 197 -7.52 0.90 -12.80
N VAL A 198 -6.41 0.96 -12.06
CA VAL A 198 -5.27 1.86 -12.33
C VAL A 198 -4.79 1.69 -13.77
N CYS A 199 -4.46 0.46 -14.16
CA CYS A 199 -3.85 0.16 -15.45
C CYS A 199 -4.83 0.39 -16.60
N THR A 200 -6.12 0.12 -16.39
CA THR A 200 -7.15 0.36 -17.41
C THR A 200 -7.37 1.85 -17.65
N LEU A 201 -7.38 2.68 -16.59
CA LEU A 201 -7.52 4.14 -16.73
C LEU A 201 -6.31 4.78 -17.43
N VAL A 202 -5.10 4.39 -17.03
CA VAL A 202 -3.87 4.86 -17.69
C VAL A 202 -3.84 4.39 -19.15
N GLY A 203 -4.18 3.12 -19.41
CA GLY A 203 -4.28 2.57 -20.76
C GLY A 203 -5.32 3.31 -21.61
N ALA A 204 -6.45 3.71 -21.04
CA ALA A 204 -7.48 4.49 -21.74
C ALA A 204 -7.03 5.92 -22.08
N ARG A 205 -6.29 6.58 -21.19
CA ARG A 205 -5.70 7.91 -21.48
C ARG A 205 -4.73 7.86 -22.66
N HIS A 206 -3.97 6.77 -22.74
CA HIS A 206 -2.89 6.60 -23.72
C HIS A 206 -3.25 5.73 -24.91
N GLU A 207 -4.54 5.46 -25.12
CA GLU A 207 -5.00 4.73 -26.29
C GLU A 207 -4.36 3.33 -26.44
N VAL A 208 -4.06 2.68 -25.32
CA VAL A 208 -3.41 1.37 -25.29
C VAL A 208 -4.44 0.27 -25.59
N LEU A 209 -3.98 -0.80 -26.24
CA LEU A 209 -4.81 -1.97 -26.48
C LEU A 209 -5.13 -2.70 -25.18
N ALA A 210 -6.42 -2.96 -24.94
CA ALA A 210 -6.89 -3.64 -23.73
C ALA A 210 -6.25 -5.02 -23.53
N MET A 211 -5.95 -5.71 -24.63
CA MET A 211 -5.28 -7.01 -24.61
C MET A 211 -3.84 -6.88 -24.11
N GLU A 212 -3.10 -5.85 -24.56
CA GLU A 212 -1.70 -5.67 -24.18
C GLU A 212 -1.56 -5.23 -22.71
N ILE A 213 -2.49 -4.42 -22.20
CA ILE A 213 -2.57 -4.12 -20.76
C ILE A 213 -2.79 -5.41 -19.95
N GLY A 214 -3.71 -6.26 -20.40
CA GLY A 214 -3.98 -7.54 -19.73
C GLY A 214 -2.79 -8.50 -19.77
N ASP A 215 -2.09 -8.59 -20.91
CA ASP A 215 -0.90 -9.42 -21.07
C ASP A 215 0.25 -8.92 -20.19
N TRP A 216 0.50 -7.61 -20.17
CA TRP A 216 1.53 -7.01 -19.32
C TRP A 216 1.22 -7.20 -17.83
N ALA A 217 -0.01 -6.95 -17.39
CA ALA A 217 -0.39 -7.07 -15.98
C ALA A 217 -0.22 -8.51 -15.46
N GLU A 218 -0.52 -9.52 -16.28
CA GLU A 218 -0.31 -10.92 -15.94
C GLU A 218 1.18 -11.30 -15.95
N GLU A 219 1.95 -10.77 -16.91
CA GLU A 219 3.39 -10.99 -17.03
C GLU A 219 4.17 -10.51 -15.80
N VAL A 220 3.80 -9.35 -15.23
CA VAL A 220 4.46 -8.80 -14.03
C VAL A 220 3.85 -9.28 -12.71
N GLY A 221 2.83 -10.14 -12.75
CA GLY A 221 2.13 -10.60 -11.55
C GLY A 221 1.29 -9.52 -10.84
N LEU A 222 0.87 -8.49 -11.57
CA LEU A 222 0.09 -7.37 -11.01
C LEU A 222 -1.41 -7.68 -10.93
N SER A 223 -1.95 -8.29 -11.98
CA SER A 223 -3.37 -8.68 -12.04
C SER A 223 -3.60 -9.66 -13.18
N SER A 224 -4.60 -10.53 -13.05
CA SER A 224 -4.97 -11.46 -14.12
C SER A 224 -5.65 -10.75 -15.29
N ARG A 225 -5.54 -11.31 -16.50
CA ARG A 225 -6.33 -10.86 -17.68
C ARG A 225 -7.83 -10.80 -17.40
N THR A 226 -8.34 -11.68 -16.55
CA THR A 226 -9.77 -11.73 -16.21
C THR A 226 -10.17 -10.54 -15.33
N GLU A 227 -9.34 -10.16 -14.37
CA GLU A 227 -9.56 -8.97 -13.54
C GLU A 227 -9.47 -7.68 -14.35
N ILE A 228 -8.49 -7.56 -15.24
CA ILE A 228 -8.40 -6.45 -16.21
C ILE A 228 -9.66 -6.38 -17.06
N ALA A 229 -10.15 -7.50 -17.59
CA ALA A 229 -11.38 -7.54 -18.36
C ALA A 229 -12.62 -7.12 -17.55
N ARG A 230 -12.71 -7.52 -16.28
CA ARG A 230 -13.78 -7.11 -15.35
C ARG A 230 -13.70 -5.62 -15.03
N SER A 231 -12.51 -5.11 -14.69
CA SER A 231 -12.30 -3.69 -14.39
C SER A 231 -12.65 -2.81 -15.58
N LYS A 232 -12.21 -3.18 -16.79
CA LYS A 232 -12.64 -2.53 -18.03
C LYS A 232 -14.16 -2.50 -18.19
N ALA A 233 -14.85 -3.62 -17.96
CA ALA A 233 -16.31 -3.66 -18.06
C ALA A 233 -16.97 -2.69 -17.07
N ARG A 234 -16.49 -2.65 -15.81
CA ARG A 234 -16.96 -1.70 -14.78
C ARG A 234 -16.71 -0.26 -15.18
N LEU A 235 -15.53 0.06 -15.70
CA LEU A 235 -15.18 1.43 -16.13
C LEU A 235 -15.97 1.89 -17.37
N VAL A 236 -16.34 0.96 -18.26
CA VAL A 236 -17.23 1.24 -19.39
C VAL A 236 -18.66 1.49 -18.91
N GLU A 237 -19.16 0.67 -17.98
CA GLU A 237 -20.47 0.86 -17.37
C GLU A 237 -20.57 2.19 -16.60
N ALA A 238 -19.49 2.58 -15.91
CA ALA A 238 -19.37 3.85 -15.21
C ALA A 238 -19.17 5.07 -16.14
N GLY A 239 -19.04 4.86 -17.46
CA GLY A 239 -18.83 5.94 -18.42
C GLY A 239 -17.50 6.68 -18.26
N LEU A 240 -16.46 5.98 -17.77
CA LEU A 240 -15.10 6.53 -17.68
C LEU A 240 -14.22 6.10 -18.86
N VAL A 241 -14.47 4.92 -19.41
CA VAL A 241 -13.72 4.32 -20.51
C VAL A 241 -14.67 3.91 -21.62
N GLU A 242 -14.25 4.07 -22.86
CA GLU A 242 -14.87 3.49 -24.04
C GLU A 242 -13.88 2.55 -24.73
N THR A 243 -14.36 1.76 -25.69
CA THR A 243 -13.50 0.90 -26.49
C THR A 243 -13.70 1.13 -27.97
N GLU A 244 -12.61 1.42 -28.67
CA GLU A 244 -12.61 1.56 -30.12
C GLU A 244 -12.09 0.30 -30.80
N ARG A 245 -12.68 -0.06 -31.95
CA ARG A 245 -12.21 -1.21 -32.72
C ARG A 245 -10.96 -0.81 -33.50
N GLU A 246 -9.88 -1.52 -33.25
CA GLU A 246 -8.69 -1.45 -34.08
C GLU A 246 -8.80 -2.49 -35.21
N PRO A 247 -8.70 -2.08 -36.49
CA PRO A 247 -8.72 -3.01 -37.61
C PRO A 247 -7.54 -3.98 -37.54
N ALA A 248 -7.82 -5.26 -37.31
CA ALA A 248 -6.83 -6.33 -37.42
C ALA A 248 -7.04 -7.09 -38.74
N GLY A 249 -5.96 -7.33 -39.49
CA GLY A 249 -6.03 -7.96 -40.82
C GLY A 249 -6.66 -9.36 -40.81
N VAL A 250 -6.28 -10.21 -39.84
CA VAL A 250 -6.89 -11.55 -39.60
C VAL A 250 -6.83 -11.82 -38.09
N GLY A 251 -7.96 -12.17 -37.45
CA GLY A 251 -8.03 -12.50 -36.02
C GLY A 251 -9.23 -11.90 -35.30
N ARG A 252 -9.28 -12.03 -33.96
CA ARG A 252 -10.29 -11.33 -33.15
C ARG A 252 -10.02 -9.82 -33.19
N PRO A 253 -11.06 -8.97 -33.35
CA PRO A 253 -10.91 -7.52 -33.30
C PRO A 253 -10.19 -7.11 -32.02
N ARG A 254 -9.15 -6.27 -32.16
CA ARG A 254 -8.48 -5.67 -31.02
C ARG A 254 -9.26 -4.43 -30.61
N HIS A 255 -9.29 -4.18 -29.30
CA HIS A 255 -9.98 -3.02 -28.74
C HIS A 255 -8.96 -2.11 -28.10
N ARG A 256 -8.94 -0.88 -28.59
CA ARG A 256 -8.23 0.24 -27.99
C ARG A 256 -9.07 0.79 -26.84
N LEU A 257 -8.43 1.02 -25.70
CA LEU A 257 -9.06 1.73 -24.58
C LEU A 257 -9.01 3.22 -24.89
N VAL A 258 -10.11 3.94 -24.71
CA VAL A 258 -10.13 5.40 -24.82
C VAL A 258 -10.90 5.98 -23.63
N LEU A 259 -10.56 7.18 -23.18
CA LEU A 259 -11.36 7.86 -22.17
C LEU A 259 -12.73 8.24 -22.75
N ALA A 260 -13.78 8.08 -21.94
CA ALA A 260 -15.13 8.41 -22.38
C ALA A 260 -15.32 9.91 -22.65
N SER A 261 -16.18 10.20 -23.62
CA SER A 261 -16.48 11.54 -24.08
C SER A 261 -17.23 12.34 -23.00
N GLY A 262 -16.62 13.38 -22.42
CA GLY A 262 -17.22 14.19 -21.34
C GLY A 262 -16.31 14.49 -20.15
N GLY A 263 -15.07 14.01 -20.19
CA GLY A 263 -14.04 14.35 -19.21
C GLY A 263 -13.18 15.58 -19.56
N PRO A 264 -12.29 16.02 -18.64
CA PRO A 264 -11.17 16.90 -18.95
C PRO A 264 -10.38 16.41 -20.17
N THR A 265 -9.96 17.37 -20.99
CA THR A 265 -9.01 17.15 -22.09
C THR A 265 -7.64 16.94 -21.48
N ASP A 266 -7.07 15.75 -21.63
CA ASP A 266 -5.73 15.37 -21.15
C ASP A 266 -5.57 15.37 -19.61
N PRO A 267 -6.30 14.50 -18.87
CA PRO A 267 -6.25 14.48 -17.41
C PRO A 267 -4.90 14.00 -16.88
N THR A 268 -4.46 14.53 -15.74
CA THR A 268 -3.31 13.98 -15.00
C THR A 268 -3.62 12.62 -14.38
N GLY A 269 -2.61 11.92 -13.87
CA GLY A 269 -2.81 10.65 -13.17
C GLY A 269 -3.65 10.83 -11.90
N GLY A 270 -3.43 11.95 -11.18
CA GLY A 270 -4.28 12.32 -10.03
C GLY A 270 -5.74 12.59 -10.41
N GLU A 271 -5.99 13.28 -11.51
CA GLU A 271 -7.36 13.52 -11.98
C GLU A 271 -8.07 12.23 -12.42
N LEU A 272 -7.32 11.29 -13.01
CA LEU A 272 -7.85 9.95 -13.34
C LEU A 272 -8.23 9.17 -12.08
N LEU A 273 -7.39 9.23 -11.04
CA LEU A 273 -7.65 8.59 -9.77
C LEU A 273 -8.93 9.13 -9.12
N ASP A 274 -9.05 10.44 -9.00
CA ASP A 274 -10.21 11.09 -8.37
C ASP A 274 -11.52 10.72 -9.08
N ARG A 275 -11.50 10.71 -10.43
CA ARG A 275 -12.66 10.30 -11.23
C ARG A 275 -12.98 8.82 -11.08
N GLY A 276 -11.95 7.97 -11.10
CA GLY A 276 -12.09 6.53 -10.89
C GLY A 276 -12.74 6.22 -9.56
N ARG A 277 -12.28 6.86 -8.49
CA ARG A 277 -12.85 6.73 -7.14
C ARG A 277 -14.30 7.20 -7.09
N ALA A 278 -14.57 8.42 -7.56
CA ALA A 278 -15.91 9.01 -7.51
C ALA A 278 -16.97 8.21 -8.29
N ALA A 279 -16.57 7.43 -9.30
CA ALA A 279 -17.49 6.63 -10.11
C ALA A 279 -17.64 5.17 -9.63
N LEU A 280 -16.73 4.67 -8.79
CA LEU A 280 -16.68 3.27 -8.35
C LEU A 280 -16.97 3.07 -6.86
N GLU A 281 -16.97 4.14 -6.07
CA GLU A 281 -17.52 4.21 -4.70
C GLU A 281 -19.06 4.21 -4.71
#